data_AF-A0ABC8K167-F1
#
_entry.id   AF-A0ABC8K167-F1
#
_cell.length_a   1.000
_cell.length_b   1.000
_cell.length_c   1.000
_cell.angle_alpha   90.00
_cell.angle_beta   90.00
_cell.angle_gamma   90.00
#
_symmetry.space_group_name_H-M   'P 1'
#
loop_
_entity.id
_entity.type
_entity.pdbx_description
1 polymer ?
#
loop_
_entity_poly.entity_id
_entity_poly.type
_entity_poly.pdbx_seq_one_letter_code
_entity_poly.pdbx_strand_id
1 'polypeptide(L)'
;MPKFGVRFFRLYKVYSLGLFKKHEEVHSLGDEAMLLDLGITVLANDNDGIRRNSIYFSGSKKANSISLFNLETRKKEKLHRFDCSSVQLSSKRWFLPS
;
A
#
# COMPACT_ATOMS: atom_id res chain seq x y z
N MET A 1 16.64 -8.33 -19.91
CA MET A 1 15.27 -8.44 -19.35
C MET A 1 15.25 -7.89 -17.94
N PRO A 2 14.33 -6.99 -17.55
CA PRO A 2 14.33 -6.47 -16.19
C PRO A 2 13.77 -7.55 -15.26
N LYS A 3 14.62 -8.03 -14.34
CA LYS A 3 14.21 -8.90 -13.23
C LYS A 3 13.23 -8.09 -12.37
N PHE A 4 11.93 -8.38 -12.46
CA PHE A 4 10.98 -7.91 -11.47
C PHE A 4 11.29 -8.63 -10.16
N GLY A 5 12.19 -8.06 -9.35
CA GLY A 5 12.44 -8.57 -8.01
C GLY A 5 11.12 -8.63 -7.26
N VAL A 6 10.76 -9.82 -6.78
CA VAL A 6 9.58 -10.00 -5.93
C VAL A 6 9.87 -9.21 -4.65
N ARG A 7 9.14 -8.11 -4.46
CA ARG A 7 9.25 -7.31 -3.25
C ARG A 7 8.32 -7.92 -2.22
N PHE A 8 8.90 -8.44 -1.14
CA PHE A 8 8.15 -8.91 0.02
C PHE A 8 8.11 -7.80 1.06
N PHE A 9 6.95 -7.64 1.70
CA PHE A 9 6.76 -6.69 2.79
C PHE A 9 6.64 -7.47 4.11
N ARG A 10 7.32 -6.98 5.15
CA ARG A 10 7.11 -7.39 6.53
C ARG A 10 6.59 -6.18 7.28
N LEU A 11 5.48 -6.35 7.98
CA LEU A 11 4.83 -5.26 8.70
C LEU A 11 5.08 -5.47 10.18
N TYR A 12 5.39 -4.39 10.87
CA TYR A 12 5.61 -4.41 12.30
C TYR A 12 4.78 -3.32 12.95
N LYS A 13 3.97 -3.69 13.95
CA LYS A 13 3.40 -2.71 14.88
C LYS A 13 4.45 -2.42 15.94
N VAL A 14 4.82 -1.15 16.06
CA VAL A 14 5.80 -0.71 17.05
C VAL A 14 5.05 0.00 18.17
N TYR A 15 5.25 -0.48 19.39
CA TYR A 15 4.69 0.12 20.59
C TYR A 15 5.83 0.58 21.49
N SER A 16 5.71 1.81 22.00
CA SER A 16 6.64 2.33 23.01
C SER A 16 5.99 2.20 24.38
N LEU A 17 6.49 1.26 25.18
CA LEU A 17 6.08 1.08 26.58
C LEU A 17 7.22 1.58 27.47
N GLY A 18 7.21 2.89 27.76
CA GLY A 18 8.28 3.56 28.50
C GLY A 18 9.62 3.51 27.75
N LEU A 19 10.65 2.94 28.38
CA LEU A 19 12.01 2.80 27.82
C LEU A 19 12.17 1.63 26.82
N PHE A 20 11.17 0.74 26.72
CA PHE A 20 11.27 -0.44 25.87
C PHE A 20 10.47 -0.26 24.58
N LYS A 21 11.16 -0.44 23.45
CA LYS A 21 10.54 -0.55 22.13
C LYS A 21 10.21 -2.02 21.87
N LYS A 22 8.93 -2.37 21.88
CA LYS A 22 8.45 -3.68 21.41
C LYS A 22 7.93 -3.53 19.99
N HIS A 23 8.20 -4.52 19.16
CA HIS A 23 7.62 -4.62 17.83
C HIS A 23 7.01 -6.01 17.67
N GLU A 24 5.85 -6.06 17.05
CA GLU A 24 5.13 -7.29 16.75
C GLU A 24 4.98 -7.38 15.24
N GLU A 25 5.37 -8.51 14.65
CA GLU A 25 5.14 -8.75 13.23
C GLU A 25 3.65 -8.93 12.98
N VAL A 26 3.12 -8.23 11.98
CA VAL A 26 1.72 -8.31 11.61
C VAL A 26 1.61 -8.86 10.21
N HIS A 27 0.65 -9.77 10.02
CA HIS A 27 0.42 -10.45 8.74
C HIS A 27 -0.81 -9.95 7.99
N SER A 28 -1.63 -9.07 8.60
CA SER A 28 -2.84 -8.53 8.02
C SER A 28 -3.11 -7.10 8.48
N LEU A 29 -3.58 -6.25 7.57
CA LEU A 29 -4.12 -4.92 7.87
C LEU A 29 -5.64 -4.96 8.14
N GLY A 30 -6.27 -6.13 8.10
CA GLY A 30 -7.71 -6.26 8.26
C GLY A 30 -8.47 -5.51 7.17
N ASP A 31 -9.37 -4.62 7.58
CA ASP A 31 -10.17 -3.78 6.67
C ASP A 31 -9.45 -2.48 6.28
N GLU A 32 -8.16 -2.35 6.54
CA GLU A 32 -7.35 -1.21 6.12
C GLU A 32 -6.49 -1.52 4.88
N ALA A 33 -6.03 -0.46 4.23
CA ALA A 33 -4.99 -0.48 3.21
C ALA A 33 -3.87 0.50 3.57
N MET A 34 -2.62 0.13 3.27
CA MET A 34 -1.46 0.99 3.53
C MET A 34 -1.03 1.71 2.25
N LEU A 35 -0.86 3.03 2.34
CA LEU A 35 -0.23 3.85 1.30
C LEU A 35 1.24 4.00 1.65
N LEU A 36 2.09 3.10 1.15
CA LEU A 36 3.47 2.95 1.61
C LEU A 36 4.31 4.21 1.41
N ASP A 37 4.15 4.89 0.27
CA ASP A 37 4.91 6.11 -0.02
C ASP A 37 4.54 7.28 0.91
N LEU A 38 3.36 7.22 1.55
CA LEU A 38 2.88 8.20 2.53
C LEU A 38 3.13 7.76 3.97
N GLY A 39 3.33 6.46 4.21
CA GLY A 39 3.46 5.91 5.55
C GLY A 39 2.16 5.93 6.37
N ILE A 40 0.99 6.00 5.71
CA ILE A 40 -0.32 6.00 6.37
C ILE A 40 -1.12 4.73 6.05
N THR A 41 -2.05 4.39 6.95
CA THR A 41 -3.14 3.43 6.66
C THR A 41 -4.45 4.18 6.48
N VAL A 42 -5.32 3.65 5.62
CA VAL A 42 -6.66 4.17 5.35
C VAL A 42 -7.65 3.03 5.44
N LEU A 43 -8.90 3.32 5.85
CA LEU A 43 -9.96 2.32 5.79
C LEU A 43 -10.21 1.94 4.33
N ALA A 44 -10.27 0.65 4.07
CA ALA A 44 -10.59 0.15 2.75
C ALA A 44 -12.06 0.41 2.44
N ASN A 45 -12.30 0.79 1.18
CA ASN A 45 -13.62 0.95 0.65
C ASN A 45 -13.63 0.36 -0.76
N ASP A 46 -14.24 -0.81 -0.89
CA ASP A 46 -14.34 -1.50 -2.17
C ASP A 46 -15.11 -0.65 -3.21
N ASN A 47 -16.01 0.23 -2.76
CA ASN A 47 -16.75 1.14 -3.63
C ASN A 47 -15.86 2.27 -4.22
N ASP A 48 -14.79 2.65 -3.51
CA ASP A 48 -13.82 3.66 -3.95
C ASP A 48 -12.56 3.04 -4.57
N GLY A 49 -12.53 1.71 -4.74
CA GLY A 49 -11.42 0.96 -5.34
C GLY A 49 -10.22 0.78 -4.40
N ILE A 50 -10.36 1.06 -3.11
CA ILE A 50 -9.33 0.79 -2.10
C ILE A 50 -9.56 -0.60 -1.53
N ARG A 51 -8.71 -1.56 -1.93
CA ARG A 51 -8.81 -2.95 -1.51
C ARG A 51 -8.27 -3.13 -0.10
N ARG A 52 -9.03 -3.83 0.75
CA ARG A 52 -8.59 -4.21 2.09
C ARG A 52 -7.36 -5.12 2.08
N ASN A 53 -6.68 -5.13 3.22
CA ASN A 53 -5.52 -5.97 3.48
C ASN A 53 -4.43 -5.86 2.39
N SER A 54 -4.14 -4.63 1.96
CA SER A 54 -3.27 -4.39 0.82
C SER A 54 -2.32 -3.20 1.03
N ILE A 55 -1.22 -3.20 0.27
CA ILE A 55 -0.19 -2.17 0.29
C ILE A 55 -0.09 -1.56 -1.10
N TYR A 56 -0.34 -0.27 -1.21
CA TYR A 56 -0.15 0.52 -2.41
C TYR A 56 1.22 1.19 -2.36
N PHE A 57 1.97 1.09 -3.45
CA PHE A 57 3.28 1.72 -3.56
C PHE A 57 3.61 2.11 -5.00
N SER A 58 4.34 3.19 -5.15
CA SER A 58 4.85 3.64 -6.43
C SER A 58 5.85 2.63 -6.99
N GLY A 59 5.64 2.25 -8.25
CA GLY A 59 6.61 1.49 -9.03
C GLY A 59 7.88 2.31 -9.30
N SER A 60 8.81 1.73 -10.06
CA SER A 60 10.06 2.42 -10.38
C SER A 60 9.81 3.79 -11.04
N LYS A 61 10.67 4.77 -10.73
CA LYS A 61 10.56 6.20 -11.11
C LYS A 61 10.29 6.46 -12.59
N LYS A 62 10.53 5.49 -13.48
CA LYS A 62 10.34 5.61 -14.93
C LYS A 62 8.89 5.35 -15.38
N ALA A 63 8.08 4.65 -14.59
CA ALA A 63 6.81 4.08 -15.07
C ALA A 63 5.54 4.78 -14.56
N ASN A 64 5.64 5.70 -13.59
CA ASN A 64 4.47 6.38 -12.97
C ASN A 64 3.30 5.42 -12.66
N SER A 65 3.61 4.17 -12.34
CA SER A 65 2.63 3.11 -12.14
C SER A 65 2.50 2.81 -10.67
N ILE A 66 1.27 2.76 -10.16
CA ILE A 66 0.99 2.30 -8.80
C ILE A 66 0.96 0.77 -8.82
N SER A 67 1.63 0.16 -7.87
CA SER A 67 1.57 -1.28 -7.63
C SER A 67 0.78 -1.53 -6.36
N LEU A 68 0.01 -2.61 -6.39
CA LEU A 68 -0.73 -3.15 -5.27
C LEU A 68 -0.06 -4.45 -4.82
N PHE A 69 0.07 -4.65 -3.52
CA PHE A 69 0.44 -5.93 -2.93
C PHE A 69 -0.64 -6.35 -1.95
N ASN A 70 -1.33 -7.45 -2.23
CA ASN A 70 -2.33 -8.01 -1.34
C ASN A 70 -1.63 -8.93 -0.32
N LEU A 71 -1.81 -8.66 0.98
CA LEU A 71 -1.11 -9.36 2.06
C LEU A 71 -1.64 -10.78 2.28
N GLU A 72 -2.92 -11.02 2.04
CA GLU A 72 -3.56 -12.32 2.18
C GLU A 72 -3.05 -13.31 1.12
N THR A 73 -3.15 -12.93 -0.14
CA THR A 73 -2.75 -13.76 -1.29
C THR A 73 -1.26 -13.71 -1.59
N ARG A 74 -0.54 -12.74 -1.01
CA ARG A 74 0.87 -12.40 -1.32
C ARG A 74 1.12 -12.13 -2.81
N LYS A 75 0.09 -11.70 -3.53
CA LYS A 75 0.18 -11.37 -4.96
C LYS A 75 0.43 -9.88 -5.14
N LYS A 76 1.31 -9.58 -6.09
CA LYS A 76 1.54 -8.23 -6.57
C LYS A 76 0.76 -8.02 -7.86
N GLU A 77 -0.03 -6.97 -7.90
CA GLU A 77 -0.76 -6.53 -9.08
C GLU A 77 -0.27 -5.14 -9.49
N LYS A 78 -0.12 -4.92 -10.79
CA LYS A 78 0.17 -3.58 -11.31
C LYS A 78 -1.17 -2.94 -11.61
N LEU A 79 -1.51 -1.88 -10.90
CA LEU A 79 -2.66 -1.08 -11.26
C LEU A 79 -2.27 -0.31 -12.53
N HIS A 80 -2.93 -0.64 -13.64
CA HIS A 80 -2.84 0.18 -14.82
C HIS A 80 -3.41 1.56 -14.46
N ARG A 81 -2.80 2.64 -14.96
CA ARG A 81 -3.44 3.95 -14.89
C ARG A 81 -4.83 3.77 -15.51
N PHE A 82 -5.86 4.16 -14.76
CA PHE A 82 -7.30 4.10 -15.09
C PHE A 82 -8.00 2.78 -14.70
N ASP A 83 -8.38 2.71 -13.41
CA ASP A 83 -9.71 2.26 -12.95
C ASP A 83 -10.23 3.13 -11.76
N CYS A 84 -9.53 4.22 -11.42
CA CYS A 84 -10.03 5.23 -10.49
C CYS A 84 -10.68 6.37 -11.31
N SER A 85 -11.96 6.60 -11.09
CA SER A 85 -12.75 7.67 -11.71
C SER A 85 -12.11 9.05 -11.48
N SER A 86 -12.10 9.87 -12.55
CA SER A 86 -11.75 11.30 -12.73
C SER A 86 -10.51 11.92 -12.05
N VAL A 87 -9.89 11.27 -11.08
CA VAL A 87 -8.80 11.83 -10.29
C VAL A 87 -7.50 11.13 -10.67
N GLN A 88 -6.72 11.79 -11.52
CA GLN A 88 -5.45 11.28 -12.05
C GLN A 88 -4.42 11.05 -10.94
N LEU A 89 -4.42 9.85 -10.36
CA LEU A 89 -3.38 9.40 -9.45
C LEU A 89 -2.04 9.37 -10.19
N SER A 90 -1.17 10.29 -9.78
CA SER A 90 0.23 10.39 -10.17
C SER A 90 1.05 9.95 -8.97
N SER A 91 2.25 9.41 -9.20
CA SER A 91 3.26 9.12 -8.15
C SER A 91 3.60 10.32 -7.23
N LYS A 92 3.05 11.50 -7.51
CA LYS A 92 3.24 12.76 -6.78
C LYS A 92 1.94 13.47 -6.36
N ARG A 93 0.75 12.86 -6.49
CA ARG A 93 -0.52 13.48 -6.10
C ARG A 93 -1.33 12.53 -5.24
N TRP A 94 -1.40 12.85 -3.95
CA TRP A 94 -2.22 12.16 -2.96
C TRP A 94 -3.31 13.12 -2.51
N PHE A 95 -4.56 12.67 -2.55
CA PHE A 95 -5.71 13.45 -2.11
C PHE A 95 -6.02 13.07 -0.67
N LEU A 96 -6.21 14.07 0.19
CA LEU A 96 -6.73 13.88 1.54
C LEU A 96 -8.26 13.90 1.47
N PRO A 97 -8.96 13.04 2.24
CA PRO A 97 -10.39 13.21 2.43
C PRO A 97 -10.67 14.56 3.09
N SER A 98 -11.69 15.25 2.60
CA SER A 98 -12.26 16.47 3.21
C SER A 98 -13.22 16.11 4.34
#